data_AF-A0A843TIV7-F1
#
_entry.id   AF-A0A843TIV7-F1
#
_cell.length_a   1.000
_cell.length_b   1.000
_cell.length_c   1.000
_cell.angle_alpha   90.00
_cell.angle_beta   90.00
_cell.angle_gamma   90.00
#
_symmetry.space_group_name_H-M   'P 1'
#
loop_
_entity.id
_entity.type
_entity.pdbx_description
1 polymer ?
#
loop_
_entity_poly.entity_id
_entity_poly.type
_entity_poly.pdbx_seq_one_letter_code
_entity_poly.pdbx_strand_id
1 'polypeptide(L)' 'MHVGTNHWALLVINIKEKEFHMHDSLRTKDDRDIPQYMEELRRYMKSKHIDAENWSLRYPDPCPQ' A
#
# COMPACT_ATOMS: atom_id res chain seq x y z
N MET A 1 4.56 7.28 -2.21
CA MET A 1 4.70 7.49 -0.75
C MET A 1 6.18 7.51 -0.42
N HIS A 2 6.59 8.37 0.52
CA HIS A 2 7.97 8.43 1.00
C HIS A 2 8.10 7.48 2.19
N VAL A 3 8.96 6.46 2.08
CA VAL A 3 9.21 5.45 3.11
C VAL A 3 10.66 5.63 3.55
N GLY A 4 10.93 5.92 4.83
CA GLY A 4 12.30 6.22 5.29
C GLY A 4 12.94 7.48 4.68
N THR A 5 14.27 7.60 4.74
CA THR A 5 14.97 8.88 4.48
C THR A 5 15.20 9.22 3.00
N ASN A 6 15.09 8.26 2.06
CA ASN A 6 15.29 8.48 0.62
C ASN A 6 14.69 7.34 -0.24
N HIS A 7 13.54 6.78 0.15
CA HIS A 7 12.92 5.69 -0.62
C HIS A 7 11.48 6.01 -1.04
N TRP A 8 11.17 5.64 -2.28
CA TRP A 8 9.89 5.86 -2.91
C TRP A 8 9.22 4.52 -3.19
N ALA A 9 8.02 4.35 -2.64
CA ALA A 9 7.12 3.27 -3.00
C ALA A 9 5.86 3.83 -3.68
N LEU A 10 5.22 3.02 -4.50
CA LEU A 10 3.96 3.34 -5.17
C LEU A 10 2.86 2.41 -4.66
N LEU A 11 1.79 2.97 -4.11
CA LEU A 11 0.59 2.23 -3.77
C LEU A 11 -0.49 2.47 -4.82
N VAL A 12 -0.98 1.39 -5.42
CA VAL A 12 -2.10 1.42 -6.37
C VAL A 12 -3.35 0.90 -5.67
N ILE A 13 -4.47 1.61 -5.82
CA ILE A 13 -5.75 1.24 -5.22
C ILE A 13 -6.64 0.66 -6.32
N ASN A 14 -6.87 -0.65 -6.29
CA ASN A 14 -7.80 -1.31 -7.20
C ASN A 14 -9.18 -1.41 -6.56
N ILE A 15 -10.04 -0.43 -6.89
CA ILE A 15 -11.39 -0.35 -6.33
C ILE A 15 -12.28 -1.51 -6.81
N LYS A 16 -12.09 -1.96 -8.05
CA LYS A 16 -12.91 -3.02 -8.66
C LYS A 16 -12.67 -4.36 -7.95
N GLU A 17 -11.41 -4.65 -7.62
CA GLU A 17 -11.01 -5.91 -6.99
C GLU A 17 -10.92 -5.82 -5.47
N LYS A 18 -11.09 -4.63 -4.89
CA LYS A 18 -10.98 -4.37 -3.45
C LYS A 18 -9.59 -4.74 -2.92
N GLU A 19 -8.55 -4.30 -3.63
CA GLU A 19 -7.16 -4.60 -3.30
C GLU A 19 -6.27 -3.35 -3.31
N PHE A 20 -5.22 -3.38 -2.50
CA PHE A 20 -4.12 -2.41 -2.51
C PHE A 20 -2.87 -3.09 -3.04
N HIS A 21 -2.20 -2.52 -4.03
CA HIS A 21 -0.98 -3.10 -4.61
C HIS A 21 0.21 -2.20 -4.30
N MET A 22 1.13 -2.69 -3.47
CA MET A 22 2.33 -1.97 -3.06
C MET A 22 3.51 -2.33 -3.97
N HIS A 23 3.91 -1.39 -4.83
CA HIS A 23 5.11 -1.51 -5.64
C HIS A 23 6.29 -0.86 -4.93
N ASP A 24 7.22 -1.70 -4.48
CA ASP A 24 8.49 -1.31 -3.89
C ASP A 24 9.65 -1.92 -4.70
N SER A 25 10.51 -1.05 -5.24
CA SER A 25 11.67 -1.45 -6.03
C SER A 25 12.85 -1.99 -5.21
N LEU A 26 12.95 -1.63 -3.93
CA LEU A 26 14.01 -2.07 -3.01
C LEU A 26 13.65 -3.36 -2.27
N ARG A 27 12.40 -3.85 -2.42
CA ARG A 27 11.88 -5.05 -1.75
C ARG A 27 12.19 -5.07 -0.25
N THR A 28 12.23 -3.89 0.36
CA THR A 28 12.49 -3.75 1.78
C THR A 28 11.29 -4.32 2.54
N LYS A 29 11.34 -5.63 2.86
CA LYS A 29 10.39 -6.29 3.77
C LYS A 29 10.42 -5.70 5.19
N ASP A 30 11.33 -4.79 5.46
CA ASP A 30 11.54 -4.13 6.74
C ASP A 30 10.56 -2.95 6.88
N ASP A 31 9.28 -3.25 6.71
CA ASP A 31 8.20 -2.29 6.55
C ASP A 31 7.56 -1.96 7.90
N ARG A 32 8.36 -1.39 8.80
CA ARG A 32 7.86 -0.85 10.08
C ARG A 32 6.81 0.25 9.84
N ASP A 33 6.83 0.91 8.68
CA ASP A 33 5.97 2.05 8.35
C ASP A 33 4.71 1.67 7.54
N ILE A 34 4.65 0.49 6.90
CA ILE A 34 3.48 0.09 6.09
C ILE A 34 2.21 -0.04 6.93
N PRO A 35 2.21 -0.69 8.11
CA PRO A 35 0.99 -0.80 8.92
C PRO A 35 0.37 0.57 9.23
N GLN A 36 1.21 1.55 9.60
CA GLN A 36 0.77 2.91 9.89
C GLN A 36 0.19 3.59 8.65
N TYR A 37 0.87 3.46 7.50
CA TYR A 37 0.38 4.01 6.25
C TYR A 37 -0.96 3.40 5.80
N MET A 38 -1.11 2.08 5.98
CA MET A 38 -2.35 1.38 5.66
C MET A 38 -3.51 1.81 6.56
N GLU A 39 -3.26 2.09 7.84
CA GLU A 39 -4.29 2.67 8.72
C GLU A 39 -4.72 4.07 8.26
N GLU A 40 -3.77 4.95 7.96
CA GLU A 40 -4.07 6.31 7.48
C GLU A 40 -4.87 6.28 6.19
N LEU A 41 -4.49 5.40 5.26
CA LEU A 41 -5.21 5.21 4.01
C LEU A 41 -6.63 4.69 4.23
N ARG A 42 -6.82 3.71 5.12
CA ARG A 42 -8.16 3.21 5.47
C ARG A 42 -9.03 4.31 6.06
N ARG A 43 -8.48 5.14 6.95
CA ARG A 43 -9.20 6.32 7.48
C ARG A 43 -9.56 7.30 6.37
N TYR A 44 -8.63 7.57 5.45
CA TYR A 44 -8.88 8.43 4.30
C TYR A 44 -10.00 7.87 3.41
N MET A 45 -9.97 6.59 3.05
CA MET A 45 -11.00 5.98 2.21
C MET A 45 -12.37 5.94 2.90
N LYS A 46 -12.40 5.68 4.22
CA LYS A 46 -13.62 5.79 5.04
C LYS A 46 -14.20 7.20 5.01
N SER A 47 -13.36 8.25 5.03
CA SER A 47 -13.78 9.64 4.87
C SER A 47 -14.37 9.96 3.49
N LYS A 48 -14.09 9.11 2.49
CA LYS A 48 -14.65 9.18 1.13
C LYS A 48 -15.82 8.22 0.91
N HIS A 49 -16.39 7.66 1.98
CA HIS A 49 -17.47 6.68 1.93
C HIS A 49 -17.12 5.37 1.21
N ILE A 50 -15.83 5.00 1.19
CA ILE A 50 -15.36 3.71 0.66
C ILE A 50 -14.98 2.83 1.85
N ASP A 51 -15.68 1.70 2.02
CA ASP A 51 -15.33 0.69 3.03
C ASP A 51 -14.23 -0.23 2.50
N ALA A 52 -13.04 -0.10 3.11
CA ALA A 52 -11.86 -0.88 2.80
C ALA A 52 -11.21 -1.56 4.00
N GLU A 53 -11.96 -1.78 5.08
CA GLU A 53 -11.45 -2.51 6.24
C GLU A 53 -11.01 -3.93 5.87
N ASN A 54 -11.75 -4.58 4.95
CA ASN A 54 -11.51 -5.97 4.52
C ASN A 54 -10.72 -6.10 3.21
N TRP A 55 -10.14 -5.02 2.69
CA TRP A 55 -9.39 -5.07 1.44
C TRP A 55 -7.99 -5.65 1.68
N SER A 56 -7.54 -6.48 0.74
CA SER A 56 -6.26 -7.17 0.85
C SER A 56 -5.10 -6.31 0.34
N LEU A 57 -3.96 -6.38 1.02
CA LEU A 57 -2.70 -5.79 0.55
C LEU A 57 -1.92 -6.84 -0.24
N ARG A 58 -1.62 -6.54 -1.49
CA ARG A 58 -0.79 -7.34 -2.37
C ARG A 58 0.56 -6.67 -2.58
N TYR A 59 1.59 -7.47 -2.54
CA TYR A 59 2.87 -7.12 -3.10
C TYR A 59 2.90 -7.80 -4.47
N PRO A 60 2.90 -7.04 -5.58
CA PRO A 60 2.94 -7.61 -6.90
C PRO A 60 4.21 -8.45 -7.02
N ASP A 61 4.10 -9.52 -7.80
CA ASP A 61 5.23 -10.39 -8.04
C ASP A 61 6.43 -9.57 -8.53
N PRO A 62 7.62 -9.87 -8.02
CA PRO A 62 8.80 -9.12 -8.40
C PRO A 62 8.95 -9.07 -9.93
N CYS A 63 9.18 -7.87 -10.47
CA CYS A 63 9.60 -7.73 -11.85
C CYS A 63 10.83 -8.64 -12.08
N PRO A 64 10.86 -9.47 -13.13
CA PRO A 64 12.05 -10.23 -13.47
C PRO A 64 13.23 -9.25 -13.61
N GLN A 65 14.34 -9.59 -12.95
CA GLN A 65 15.57 -8.79 -12.96
C GLN A 65 16.29 -8.90 -14.29
#